data_AF-A0A957ZD71-F1
#
_entry.id   AF-A0A957ZD71-F1
#
_cell.length_a   1.000
_cell.length_b   1.000
_cell.length_c   1.000
_cell.angle_alpha   90.00
_cell.angle_beta   90.00
_cell.angle_gamma   90.00
#
_symmetry.space_group_name_H-M   'P 1'
#
loop_
_entity.id
_entity.type
_entity.pdbx_description
1 polymer ?
#
loop_
_entity_poly.entity_id
_entity_poly.type
_entity_poly.pdbx_seq_one_letter_code
_entity_poly.pdbx_strand_id
1 'polypeptide(L)' 'PIRNIVPNLVYAASGREVTDVMVAGRWLMRQRALLTADEEAARATAQEQARLLAARVANDPVHKDMALLEPMRLGQL' A
#
# COMPACT_ATOMS: atom_id res chain seq x y z
N PRO A 1 27.49 -13.68 -16.36
CA PRO A 1 26.02 -13.85 -16.27
C PRO A 1 25.29 -13.20 -17.46
N ILE A 2 24.48 -13.96 -18.20
CA ILE A 2 23.59 -13.41 -19.24
C ILE A 2 22.55 -12.52 -18.55
N ARG A 3 22.60 -11.21 -18.79
CA ARG A 3 21.64 -10.23 -18.25
C ARG A 3 20.37 -10.28 -19.10
N ASN A 4 19.45 -11.19 -18.78
CA ASN A 4 18.17 -11.27 -19.48
C ASN A 4 17.15 -10.32 -18.81
N ILE A 5 16.56 -9.42 -19.60
CA ILE A 5 15.67 -8.36 -19.11
C ILE A 5 14.34 -8.94 -18.59
N VAL A 6 13.84 -10.02 -19.21
CA VAL A 6 12.56 -10.64 -18.85
C VAL A 6 12.57 -11.24 -17.43
N PRO A 7 13.49 -12.16 -17.07
CA PRO A 7 13.51 -12.69 -15.71
C PRO A 7 13.85 -11.62 -14.67
N ASN A 8 14.64 -10.60 -15.01
CA ASN A 8 14.88 -9.47 -14.11
C ASN A 8 13.58 -8.70 -13.84
N LEU A 9 12.76 -8.47 -14.86
CA LEU A 9 11.46 -7.81 -14.71
C LEU A 9 10.48 -8.67 -13.87
N VAL A 10 10.48 -9.99 -14.05
CA VAL A 10 9.52 -10.88 -13.37
C VAL A 10 9.91 -11.16 -11.92
N TYR A 11 11.20 -11.35 -11.64
CA TYR A 11 11.65 -11.87 -10.35
C TYR A 11 12.42 -10.87 -9.50
N ALA A 12 13.04 -9.85 -10.10
CA ALA A 12 13.85 -8.89 -9.36
C ALA A 12 13.19 -7.51 -9.25
N ALA A 13 12.34 -7.14 -10.22
CA ALA A 13 11.74 -5.83 -10.25
C ALA A 13 10.56 -5.69 -9.27
N SER A 14 10.28 -4.45 -8.88
CA SER A 14 9.14 -4.08 -8.03
C SER A 14 8.41 -2.86 -8.56
N GLY A 15 7.19 -2.61 -8.06
CA GLY A 15 6.43 -1.40 -8.40
C GLY A 15 7.16 -0.09 -8.10
N ARG A 16 8.17 -0.11 -7.21
CA ARG A 16 8.97 1.07 -6.87
C ARG A 16 9.88 1.53 -8.01
N GLU A 17 10.19 0.69 -8.99
CA GLU A 17 11.07 1.05 -10.11
C GLU A 17 10.32 1.69 -11.27
N VAL A 18 8.98 1.66 -11.26
CA VAL A 18 8.15 2.31 -12.27
C VAL A 18 8.31 3.83 -12.19
N THR A 19 8.62 4.47 -13.31
CA THR A 19 8.82 5.93 -13.40
C THR A 19 7.63 6.67 -13.97
N ASP A 20 6.90 6.04 -14.91
CA ASP A 20 5.84 6.68 -15.69
C ASP A 20 4.68 5.70 -15.90
N VAL A 21 3.44 6.19 -15.78
CA VAL A 21 2.22 5.41 -16.00
C VAL A 21 1.25 6.21 -16.86
N MET A 22 0.75 5.61 -17.93
CA MET A 22 -0.24 6.19 -18.83
C MET A 22 -1.43 5.24 -18.99
N VAL A 23 -2.64 5.80 -19.01
CA VAL A 23 -3.87 5.07 -19.35
C VAL A 23 -4.63 5.87 -20.39
N ALA A 24 -4.97 5.22 -21.53
CA ALA A 24 -5.71 5.82 -22.63
C ALA A 24 -5.15 7.19 -23.10
N GLY A 25 -3.82 7.31 -23.24
CA GLY A 25 -3.16 8.55 -23.67
C GLY A 25 -2.97 9.60 -22.57
N ARG A 26 -3.50 9.38 -21.36
CA ARG A 26 -3.35 10.30 -20.23
C ARG A 26 -2.30 9.82 -19.24
N TRP A 27 -1.32 10.67 -18.95
CA TRP A 27 -0.34 10.42 -17.90
C TRP A 27 -1.02 10.46 -16.52
N LEU A 28 -0.82 9.40 -15.74
CA LEU A 28 -1.25 9.31 -14.33
C LEU A 28 -0.07 9.59 -13.39
N MET A 29 1.13 9.16 -13.78
CA MET A 29 2.39 9.40 -13.08
C MET A 29 3.49 9.68 -14.11
N ARG A 30 4.39 10.62 -13.81
CA ARG A 30 5.56 10.90 -14.64
C ARG A 30 6.76 11.26 -13.79
N GLN A 31 7.95 10.76 -14.11
CA GLN A 31 9.17 10.98 -13.32
C GLN A 31 8.95 10.70 -11.82
N ARG A 32 8.17 9.66 -11.50
CA ARG A 32 7.80 9.27 -10.13
C ARG A 32 6.91 10.25 -9.35
N ALA A 33 6.32 11.24 -10.02
CA ALA A 33 5.33 12.14 -9.43
C ALA A 33 3.93 11.78 -9.95
N LEU A 34 2.99 11.53 -9.04
CA LEU A 34 1.59 11.37 -9.41
C LEU A 34 1.01 12.70 -9.91
N LEU A 35 0.31 12.65 -11.04
CA LEU A 35 -0.29 13.81 -11.71
C LEU A 35 -1.79 13.91 -11.49
N THR A 36 -2.42 12.83 -11.01
CA THR A 36 -3.88 12.70 -10.92
C THR A 36 -4.39 12.45 -9.51
N ALA A 37 -3.51 12.43 -8.51
CA ALA A 37 -3.87 12.22 -7.11
C ALA A 37 -2.90 12.98 -6.19
N ASP A 38 -3.41 13.45 -5.05
CA ASP A 38 -2.60 13.95 -3.94
C ASP A 38 -2.25 12.77 -3.03
N GLU A 39 -0.97 12.38 -3.02
CA GLU A 39 -0.47 11.24 -2.26
C GLU A 39 -0.63 11.43 -0.75
N GLU A 40 -0.37 12.63 -0.23
CA GLU A 40 -0.44 12.91 1.20
C GLU A 40 -1.89 12.91 1.67
N ALA A 41 -2.79 13.52 0.92
CA ALA A 41 -4.22 13.50 1.22
C ALA A 41 -4.79 12.07 1.16
N ALA A 42 -4.37 11.27 0.18
CA ALA A 42 -4.78 9.87 0.07
C ALA A 42 -4.28 9.04 1.27
N ARG A 43 -3.01 9.21 1.68
CA ARG A 43 -2.45 8.52 2.85
C ARG A 43 -3.12 8.94 4.15
N ALA A 44 -3.36 10.24 4.34
CA ALA A 44 -4.06 10.76 5.51
C ALA A 44 -5.48 10.18 5.61
N THR A 45 -6.21 10.16 4.49
CA THR A 45 -7.56 9.60 4.42
C THR A 45 -7.56 8.10 4.73
N ALA A 46 -6.66 7.34 4.12
CA ALA A 46 -6.53 5.90 4.37
C ALA A 46 -6.21 5.61 5.84
N GLN A 47 -5.29 6.37 6.44
CA GLN A 47 -4.91 6.21 7.84
C GLN A 47 -6.07 6.54 8.78
N GLU A 48 -6.86 7.56 8.48
CA GLU A 48 -8.04 7.90 9.28
C GLU A 48 -9.10 6.80 9.21
N GLN A 49 -9.39 6.27 8.02
CA GLN A 49 -10.31 5.14 7.88
C GLN A 49 -9.81 3.89 8.60
N ALA A 50 -8.49 3.62 8.55
CA ALA A 50 -7.89 2.52 9.28
C ALA A 50 -8.07 2.67 10.80
N ARG A 51 -7.92 3.89 11.35
CA ARG A 51 -8.15 4.16 12.79
C ARG A 51 -9.60 3.93 13.18
N LEU A 52 -10.55 4.43 12.38
CA LEU A 52 -11.98 4.24 12.63
C LEU A 52 -12.35 2.75 12.59
N LEU A 53 -11.80 2.02 11.62
CA LEU A 53 -12.00 0.57 11.54
C LEU A 53 -11.41 -0.14 12.76
N ALA A 54 -10.17 0.18 13.15
CA ALA A 54 -9.53 -0.40 14.32
C ALA A 54 -10.34 -0.14 15.61
N ALA A 55 -10.87 1.07 15.79
CA ALA A 55 -11.70 1.42 16.93
C ALA A 55 -13.02 0.63 16.95
N ARG A 56 -13.65 0.41 15.78
CA ARG A 56 -14.87 -0.42 15.69
C ARG A 56 -14.58 -1.88 16.04
N VAL A 57 -13.52 -2.44 15.46
CA VAL A 57 -13.10 -3.83 15.74
C VAL A 57 -12.79 -4.02 17.23
N ALA A 58 -12.09 -3.07 17.86
CA ALA A 58 -11.77 -3.16 19.29
C ALA A 58 -13.01 -3.19 20.20
N ASN A 59 -14.11 -2.57 19.77
CA ASN A 59 -15.36 -2.51 20.52
C ASN A 59 -16.33 -3.66 20.19
N ASP A 60 -16.03 -4.46 19.17
CA ASP A 60 -16.87 -5.58 18.74
C ASP A 60 -16.62 -6.83 19.63
N PRO A 61 -17.65 -7.36 20.31
CA PRO A 61 -17.52 -8.53 21.17
C PRO A 61 -16.98 -9.79 20.47
N VAL A 62 -17.23 -9.93 19.16
CA VAL A 62 -16.79 -11.10 18.37
C VAL A 62 -15.27 -11.11 18.18
N HIS A 63 -14.63 -9.95 18.25
CA HIS A 63 -13.23 -9.81 17.86
C HIS A 63 -12.27 -10.04 19.03
N LYS A 64 -12.76 -10.11 20.28
CA LYS A 64 -11.94 -10.24 21.50
C LYS A 64 -11.02 -11.47 21.51
N ASP A 65 -11.36 -12.52 20.78
CA ASP A 65 -10.61 -13.78 20.73
C ASP A 65 -9.72 -13.91 19.47
N MET A 66 -9.55 -12.84 18.68
CA MET A 66 -8.70 -12.89 17.48
C MET A 66 -7.22 -13.05 17.84
N ALA A 67 -6.58 -14.09 17.29
CA ALA A 67 -5.21 -14.49 17.59
C ALA A 67 -4.14 -13.41 17.39
N LEU A 68 -4.42 -12.38 16.58
CA LEU A 68 -3.47 -11.32 16.25
C LEU A 68 -3.63 -10.05 17.09
N LEU A 69 -4.72 -9.88 17.85
CA LEU A 69 -4.97 -8.64 18.60
C LEU A 69 -3.91 -8.35 19.66
N GLU A 70 -3.50 -9.38 20.38
CA GLU A 70 -2.47 -9.26 21.43
C GLU A 70 -1.09 -8.88 20.86
N PRO A 71 -0.55 -9.59 19.85
CA PRO A 71 0.67 -9.18 19.16
C PRO A 71 0.61 -7.76 18.57
N MET A 72 -0.52 -7.36 17.98
CA MET A 72 -0.70 -6.00 17.44
C MET A 72 -0.63 -4.94 18.55
N ARG A 73 -1.29 -5.18 19.69
CA ARG A 73 -1.27 -4.28 20.85
C ARG A 73 0.12 -4.12 21.45
N LEU A 74 0.92 -5.18 21.41
CA LEU A 74 2.30 -5.20 21.90
C LEU A 74 3.33 -4.68 20.88
N GLY A 75 2.89 -4.30 19.66
CA GLY A 75 3.79 -3.81 18.61
C GLY A 75 4.73 -4.89 18.05
N GLN A 76 4.31 -6.15 18.08
CA GLN A 76 5.11 -7.31 17.65
C GLN A 76 4.86 -7.69 16.17
N LEU A 77 4.19 -6.81 15.42
CA LEU A 77 3.82 -6.91 14.01
C LEU A 77 4.18 -5.60 13.31
#